data_AF-A0A965NBG0-F1
#
_entry.id   AF-A0A965NBG0-F1
#
_cell.length_a   1.000
_cell.length_b   1.000
_cell.length_c   1.000
_cell.angle_alpha   90.00
_cell.angle_beta   90.00
_cell.angle_gamma   90.00
#
_symmetry.space_group_name_H-M   'P 1'
#
loop_
_entity.id
_entity.type
_entity.pdbx_description
1 polymer ?
#
loop_
_entity_poly.entity_id
_entity_poly.type
_entity_poly.pdbx_seq_one_letter_code
_entity_poly.pdbx_strand_id
1 'polypeptide(L)'
;MKLLPILFLISLFSCSIIQEASTTILNPSKNPPKIELTNEEVVSGLKEALNFGIKNAVDLSSVTDGFLKNDMIRLPFPPDAIKVREKALNLGLSKQVATFEETMNRAAEEATKKALPIFIDAIKNMSVSDGFSILKGGDGAATKFLKTQTSNQLVIAFAPVVKEATTKVQLTAYWNPLITKYNTAMTFSGGQKLDPDLDAYITQKAIDGLFYLVEIEENKIRKDPLARVSDILVKVFGSLF
;
A
#
# COMPACT_ATOMS: atom_id res chain seq x y z
N MET A 1 -82.98 21.43 -12.76
CA MET A 1 -81.77 22.07 -12.19
C MET A 1 -80.88 20.98 -11.61
N LYS A 2 -79.66 20.86 -12.16
CA LYS A 2 -78.37 20.64 -11.46
C LYS A 2 -78.21 19.39 -10.57
N LEU A 3 -77.11 18.64 -10.53
CA LEU A 3 -75.81 18.66 -11.21
C LEU A 3 -75.17 17.29 -10.91
N LEU A 4 -74.49 16.70 -11.89
CA LEU A 4 -73.71 15.46 -11.82
C LEU A 4 -72.49 15.62 -10.89
N PRO A 5 -72.02 14.55 -10.20
CA PRO A 5 -70.61 14.45 -9.87
C PRO A 5 -69.95 13.25 -10.58
N ILE A 6 -68.77 13.55 -11.08
CA ILE A 6 -67.89 12.77 -11.92
C ILE A 6 -67.17 11.71 -11.07
N LEU A 7 -67.23 10.45 -11.49
CA LEU A 7 -66.47 9.34 -10.93
C LEU A 7 -65.03 9.42 -11.47
N PHE A 8 -64.06 9.73 -10.59
CA PHE A 8 -62.64 9.79 -10.93
C PHE A 8 -62.08 8.37 -10.97
N LEU A 9 -61.86 7.84 -12.18
CA LEU A 9 -61.29 6.52 -12.43
C LEU A 9 -59.75 6.63 -12.44
N ILE A 10 -59.11 6.24 -11.34
CA ILE A 10 -57.65 6.14 -11.23
C ILE A 10 -57.22 4.83 -11.89
N SER A 11 -56.55 4.90 -13.06
CA SER A 11 -55.95 3.73 -13.68
C SER A 11 -54.64 3.36 -12.96
N LEU A 12 -54.60 2.15 -12.42
CA LEU A 12 -53.39 1.54 -11.91
C LEU A 12 -52.66 0.88 -13.10
N PHE A 13 -51.62 1.54 -13.61
CA PHE A 13 -50.61 0.86 -14.42
C PHE A 13 -49.79 -0.04 -13.49
N SER A 14 -50.03 -1.34 -13.58
CA SER A 14 -49.33 -2.39 -12.84
C SER A 14 -47.85 -2.42 -13.22
N CYS A 15 -46.98 -2.16 -12.24
CA CYS A 15 -45.54 -2.33 -12.32
C CYS A 15 -45.21 -3.83 -12.34
N SER A 16 -44.69 -4.34 -13.45
CA SER A 16 -44.34 -5.76 -13.65
C SER A 16 -43.02 -6.19 -13.00
N ILE A 17 -42.41 -5.36 -12.14
CA ILE A 17 -41.07 -5.62 -11.56
C ILE A 17 -41.15 -6.45 -10.27
N ILE A 18 -42.31 -6.52 -9.60
CA ILE A 18 -42.44 -7.13 -8.26
C ILE A 18 -42.67 -8.66 -8.32
N GLN A 19 -43.05 -9.20 -9.47
CA GLN A 19 -43.38 -10.62 -9.57
C GLN A 19 -42.14 -11.53 -9.64
N GLU A 20 -41.01 -11.00 -10.09
CA GLU A 20 -39.72 -11.72 -10.12
C GLU A 20 -39.07 -11.81 -8.71
N ALA A 21 -39.39 -10.86 -7.83
CA ALA A 21 -38.97 -10.91 -6.43
C ALA A 21 -39.73 -11.96 -5.59
N SER A 22 -40.94 -12.34 -6.01
CA SER A 22 -41.83 -13.20 -5.21
C SER A 22 -41.57 -14.70 -5.41
N THR A 23 -41.07 -15.13 -6.56
CA THR A 23 -40.76 -16.55 -6.84
C THR A 23 -39.47 -17.03 -6.17
N THR A 24 -38.59 -16.10 -5.79
CA THR A 24 -37.32 -16.43 -5.09
C THR A 24 -37.53 -16.66 -3.59
N ILE A 25 -38.57 -16.07 -2.98
CA ILE A 25 -38.84 -16.17 -1.54
C ILE A 25 -39.58 -17.47 -1.17
N LEU A 26 -40.32 -18.07 -2.11
CA LEU A 26 -41.17 -19.24 -1.83
C LEU A 26 -40.47 -20.60 -1.98
N ASN A 27 -39.20 -20.62 -2.38
CA ASN A 27 -38.43 -21.85 -2.52
C ASN A 27 -37.03 -21.64 -1.95
N PRO A 28 -36.77 -21.94 -0.66
CA PRO A 28 -35.44 -21.82 -0.08
C PRO A 28 -34.60 -22.97 -0.63
N SER A 29 -34.05 -22.80 -1.84
CA SER A 29 -32.90 -23.56 -2.28
C SER A 29 -31.81 -23.35 -1.23
N LYS A 30 -31.44 -24.43 -0.54
CA LYS A 30 -30.48 -24.43 0.58
C LYS A 30 -29.06 -24.00 0.21
N ASN A 31 -28.80 -23.67 -1.04
CA ASN A 31 -27.54 -23.10 -1.49
C ASN A 31 -27.83 -21.83 -2.29
N PRO A 32 -27.30 -20.66 -1.88
CA PRO A 32 -27.27 -19.49 -2.77
C PRO A 32 -26.58 -19.89 -4.09
N PRO A 33 -26.94 -19.25 -5.23
CA PRO A 33 -26.27 -19.52 -6.50
C PRO A 33 -24.77 -19.32 -6.31
N LYS A 34 -23.99 -20.40 -6.48
CA LYS A 34 -22.54 -20.29 -6.47
C LYS A 34 -22.18 -19.40 -7.66
N ILE A 35 -21.59 -18.24 -7.38
CA ILE A 35 -21.13 -17.32 -8.43
C ILE A 35 -20.03 -18.06 -9.20
N GLU A 36 -20.37 -18.62 -10.36
CA GLU A 36 -19.36 -19.19 -11.26
C GLU A 36 -18.64 -18.04 -11.95
N LEU A 37 -17.39 -17.83 -11.54
CA LEU A 37 -16.48 -16.88 -12.16
C LEU A 37 -15.70 -17.56 -13.28
N THR A 38 -15.56 -16.90 -14.42
CA THR A 38 -14.59 -17.34 -15.42
C THR A 38 -13.17 -17.01 -14.96
N ASN A 39 -12.18 -17.70 -15.54
CA ASN A 39 -10.77 -17.41 -15.27
C ASN A 39 -10.43 -15.96 -15.64
N GLU A 40 -11.01 -15.45 -16.72
CA GLU A 40 -10.83 -14.07 -17.19
C GLU A 40 -11.42 -13.05 -16.21
N GLU A 41 -12.60 -13.32 -15.64
CA GLU A 41 -13.22 -12.46 -14.64
C GLU A 41 -12.39 -12.41 -13.35
N VAL A 42 -11.93 -13.56 -12.86
CA VAL A 42 -11.04 -13.62 -11.67
C VAL A 42 -9.78 -12.80 -11.89
N VAL A 43 -9.11 -13.02 -13.02
CA VAL A 43 -7.82 -12.38 -13.31
C VAL A 43 -8.00 -10.88 -13.54
N SER A 44 -9.00 -10.46 -14.30
CA SER A 44 -9.26 -9.04 -14.56
C SER A 44 -9.64 -8.29 -13.28
N GLY A 45 -10.58 -8.82 -12.50
CA GLY A 45 -10.97 -8.24 -11.22
C GLY A 45 -9.80 -8.15 -10.26
N LEU A 46 -9.00 -9.21 -10.14
CA LEU A 46 -7.82 -9.16 -9.28
C LEU A 46 -6.81 -8.11 -9.75
N LYS A 47 -6.51 -8.05 -11.06
CA LYS A 47 -5.60 -7.02 -11.61
C LYS A 47 -6.10 -5.61 -11.30
N GLU A 48 -7.40 -5.38 -11.42
CA GLU A 48 -8.02 -4.09 -11.08
C GLU A 48 -7.85 -3.74 -9.59
N ALA A 49 -8.16 -4.67 -8.69
CA ALA A 49 -7.98 -4.49 -7.25
C ALA A 49 -6.53 -4.16 -6.90
N LEU A 50 -5.58 -4.89 -7.47
CA LEU A 50 -4.17 -4.68 -7.20
C LEU A 50 -3.68 -3.33 -7.73
N ASN A 51 -4.11 -2.94 -8.93
CA ASN A 51 -3.78 -1.62 -9.47
C ASN A 51 -4.33 -0.50 -8.58
N PHE A 52 -5.57 -0.66 -8.10
CA PHE A 52 -6.19 0.32 -7.20
C PHE A 52 -5.46 0.42 -5.86
N GLY A 53 -5.23 -0.71 -5.18
CA GLY A 53 -4.55 -0.73 -3.89
C GLY A 53 -3.11 -0.21 -3.96
N ILE A 54 -2.38 -0.57 -5.03
CA ILE A 54 -1.02 -0.06 -5.25
C ILE A 54 -1.03 1.44 -5.52
N LYS A 55 -1.97 1.93 -6.33
CA LYS A 55 -2.09 3.36 -6.59
C LYS A 55 -2.30 4.13 -5.29
N ASN A 56 -3.21 3.67 -4.42
CA ASN A 56 -3.44 4.29 -3.12
C ASN A 56 -2.19 4.26 -2.24
N ALA A 57 -1.50 3.11 -2.17
CA ALA A 57 -0.29 2.96 -1.39
C ALA A 57 0.83 3.91 -1.85
N VAL A 58 1.06 4.01 -3.17
CA VAL A 58 2.06 4.92 -3.76
C VAL A 58 1.64 6.38 -3.58
N ASP A 59 0.38 6.73 -3.82
CA ASP A 59 -0.11 8.11 -3.62
C ASP A 59 0.06 8.55 -2.16
N LEU A 60 -0.18 7.65 -1.20
CA LEU A 60 0.03 7.94 0.22
C LEU A 60 1.52 8.06 0.58
N SER A 61 2.38 7.19 0.05
CA SER A 61 3.80 7.15 0.42
C SER A 61 4.63 8.23 -0.25
N SER A 62 4.21 8.72 -1.42
CA SER A 62 5.05 9.54 -2.30
C SER A 62 4.86 11.05 -2.16
N VAL A 63 3.86 11.46 -1.37
CA VAL A 63 3.59 12.87 -1.07
C VAL A 63 4.46 13.36 0.09
N THR A 64 4.61 14.68 0.20
CA THR A 64 5.20 15.30 1.38
C THR A 64 4.45 14.85 2.62
N ASP A 65 5.21 14.38 3.61
CA ASP A 65 4.77 13.84 4.89
C ASP A 65 4.12 12.44 4.80
N GLY A 66 4.13 11.82 3.62
CA GLY A 66 3.68 10.45 3.40
C GLY A 66 4.46 9.42 4.21
N PHE A 67 5.75 9.68 4.47
CA PHE A 67 6.54 8.92 5.44
C PHE A 67 6.68 9.66 6.75
N LEU A 68 7.10 10.94 6.75
CA LEU A 68 7.53 11.62 7.98
C LEU A 68 6.42 11.73 9.04
N LYS A 69 5.16 11.93 8.63
CA LYS A 69 4.01 12.04 9.55
C LYS A 69 3.16 10.75 9.58
N ASN A 70 3.63 9.67 8.97
CA ASN A 70 2.93 8.41 8.96
C ASN A 70 3.63 7.42 9.88
N ASP A 71 3.15 7.30 11.13
CA ASP A 71 3.77 6.49 12.17
C ASP A 71 3.92 5.00 11.80
N MET A 72 3.17 4.52 10.79
CA MET A 72 3.26 3.14 10.32
C MET A 72 4.50 2.86 9.47
N ILE A 73 4.96 3.86 8.70
CA ILE A 73 6.04 3.69 7.72
C ILE A 73 7.17 4.70 7.86
N ARG A 74 7.05 5.67 8.77
CA ARG A 74 8.09 6.63 9.13
C ARG A 74 9.41 5.90 9.34
N LEU A 75 10.44 6.34 8.62
CA LEU A 75 11.77 5.77 8.76
C LEU A 75 12.32 6.09 10.15
N PRO A 76 12.58 5.07 10.99
CA PRO A 76 13.26 5.30 12.24
C PRO A 76 14.74 5.56 11.96
N PHE A 77 15.42 6.16 12.94
CA PHE A 77 16.88 6.17 12.95
C PHE A 77 17.41 4.74 12.78
N PRO A 78 18.50 4.55 12.00
CA PRO A 78 19.19 3.28 11.95
C PRO A 78 19.46 2.78 13.38
N PRO A 79 19.26 1.49 13.70
CA PRO A 79 19.47 0.98 15.06
C PRO A 79 20.84 1.34 15.63
N ASP A 80 21.84 1.22 14.77
CA ASP A 80 23.22 1.62 14.94
C ASP A 80 23.35 3.13 15.31
N ALA A 81 22.58 4.00 14.66
CA ALA A 81 22.61 5.45 14.84
C ALA A 81 21.99 5.97 16.15
N ILE A 82 21.27 5.13 16.92
CA ILE A 82 20.46 5.58 18.07
C ILE A 82 21.34 6.26 19.14
N LYS A 83 22.49 5.67 19.48
CA LYS A 83 23.40 6.27 20.49
C LYS A 83 23.96 7.62 20.04
N VAL A 84 24.23 7.76 18.75
CA VAL A 84 24.70 9.03 18.16
C VAL A 84 23.60 10.08 18.25
N ARG A 85 22.35 9.71 17.93
CA ARG A 85 21.18 10.57 18.09
C ARG A 85 21.03 11.05 19.54
N GLU A 86 21.06 10.15 20.51
CA GLU A 86 20.94 10.49 21.93
C GLU A 86 22.05 11.45 22.39
N LYS A 87 23.29 11.19 21.99
CA LYS A 87 24.42 12.08 22.32
C LYS A 87 24.23 13.45 21.68
N ALA A 88 23.78 13.53 20.44
CA ALA A 88 23.51 14.79 19.76
C ALA A 88 22.40 15.59 20.48
N LEU A 89 21.33 14.93 20.92
CA LEU A 89 20.27 15.57 21.71
C LEU A 89 20.79 16.13 23.04
N ASN A 90 21.61 15.36 23.76
CA ASN A 90 22.22 15.80 25.03
C ASN A 90 23.17 17.00 24.85
N LEU A 91 23.69 17.22 23.65
CA LEU A 91 24.54 18.36 23.29
C LEU A 91 23.73 19.56 22.75
N GLY A 92 22.39 19.50 22.76
CA GLY A 92 21.51 20.56 22.27
C GLY A 92 21.35 20.59 20.74
N LEU A 93 21.74 19.53 20.03
CA LEU A 93 21.69 19.44 18.56
C LEU A 93 20.35 18.92 18.03
N SER A 94 19.25 19.28 18.69
CA SER A 94 17.90 18.77 18.36
C SER A 94 17.47 19.13 16.93
N LYS A 95 17.87 20.31 16.43
CA LYS A 95 17.56 20.74 15.06
C LYS A 95 18.21 19.83 14.02
N GLN A 96 19.47 19.45 14.22
CA GLN A 96 20.23 18.59 13.32
C GLN A 96 19.66 17.17 13.31
N VAL A 97 19.27 16.66 14.47
CA VAL A 97 18.58 15.37 14.60
C VAL A 97 17.26 15.37 13.83
N ALA A 98 16.45 16.43 13.98
CA ALA A 98 15.19 16.56 13.24
C ALA A 98 15.40 16.68 11.72
N THR A 99 16.39 17.47 11.27
CA THR A 99 16.74 17.59 9.85
C THR A 99 17.22 16.27 9.27
N PHE A 100 17.99 15.48 10.03
CA PHE A 100 18.42 14.15 9.59
C PHE A 100 17.22 13.22 9.37
N GLU A 101 16.33 13.16 10.35
CA GLU A 101 15.12 12.35 10.26
C GLU A 101 14.21 12.76 9.11
N GLU A 102 13.96 14.06 8.98
CA GLU A 102 13.20 14.61 7.86
C GLU A 102 13.82 14.20 6.53
N THR A 103 15.12 14.33 6.37
CA THR A 103 15.80 13.99 5.11
C THR A 103 15.65 12.52 4.74
N MET A 104 15.82 11.60 5.69
CA MET A 104 15.61 10.17 5.43
C MET A 104 14.19 9.90 4.93
N ASN A 105 13.20 10.50 5.59
CA ASN A 105 11.80 10.33 5.22
C ASN A 105 11.48 11.00 3.88
N ARG A 106 12.03 12.19 3.59
CA ARG A 106 11.90 12.82 2.25
C ARG A 106 12.53 11.97 1.15
N ALA A 107 13.69 11.37 1.42
CA ALA A 107 14.33 10.48 0.46
C ALA A 107 13.45 9.26 0.15
N ALA A 108 12.78 8.68 1.16
CA ALA A 108 11.81 7.62 0.97
C ALA A 108 10.57 8.08 0.17
N GLU A 109 10.00 9.25 0.50
CA GLU A 109 8.88 9.86 -0.23
C GLU A 109 9.21 10.03 -1.72
N GLU A 110 10.37 10.63 -2.02
CA GLU A 110 10.83 10.81 -3.41
C GLU A 110 11.08 9.49 -4.14
N ALA A 111 11.69 8.50 -3.47
CA ALA A 111 11.97 7.20 -4.07
C ALA A 111 10.69 6.45 -4.45
N THR A 112 9.67 6.46 -3.58
CA THR A 112 8.42 5.74 -3.84
C THR A 112 7.62 6.25 -5.05
N LYS A 113 7.87 7.49 -5.52
CA LYS A 113 7.32 8.01 -6.78
C LYS A 113 7.66 7.13 -8.00
N LYS A 114 8.72 6.32 -7.93
CA LYS A 114 9.16 5.43 -9.01
C LYS A 114 8.45 4.07 -9.03
N ALA A 115 7.67 3.75 -7.99
CA ALA A 115 7.18 2.38 -7.79
C ALA A 115 6.01 1.98 -8.70
N LEU A 116 5.09 2.91 -8.97
CA LEU A 116 3.85 2.62 -9.69
C LEU A 116 4.05 1.88 -11.03
N PRO A 117 4.94 2.32 -11.95
CA PRO A 117 5.15 1.59 -13.21
C PRO A 117 5.71 0.18 -13.02
N ILE A 118 6.54 -0.05 -11.99
CA ILE A 118 7.13 -1.37 -11.69
C ILE A 118 6.04 -2.35 -11.26
N PHE A 119 5.15 -1.89 -10.39
CA PHE A 119 4.02 -2.70 -9.94
C PHE A 119 3.01 -2.98 -11.06
N ILE A 120 2.67 -1.97 -11.86
CA ILE A 120 1.75 -2.14 -13.00
C ILE A 120 2.31 -3.20 -13.97
N ASP A 121 3.62 -3.19 -14.22
CA ASP A 121 4.25 -4.19 -15.07
C ASP A 121 4.15 -5.61 -14.48
N ALA A 122 4.44 -5.77 -13.18
CA ALA A 122 4.29 -7.06 -12.50
C ALA A 122 2.84 -7.58 -12.52
N ILE A 123 1.85 -6.70 -12.34
CA ILE A 123 0.42 -7.06 -12.43
C ILE A 123 0.04 -7.46 -13.85
N LYS A 124 0.53 -6.73 -14.86
CA LYS A 124 0.28 -7.08 -16.27
C LYS A 124 0.80 -8.47 -16.59
N ASN A 125 2.01 -8.79 -16.13
CA ASN A 125 2.70 -10.06 -16.34
C ASN A 125 2.25 -11.20 -15.40
N MET A 126 1.30 -10.94 -14.50
CA MET A 126 0.71 -11.95 -13.61
C MET A 126 -0.02 -13.04 -14.41
N SER A 127 0.32 -14.30 -14.16
CA SER A 127 -0.34 -15.45 -14.79
C SER A 127 -1.70 -15.74 -14.17
N VAL A 128 -2.51 -16.57 -14.85
CA VAL A 128 -3.80 -17.05 -14.31
C VAL A 128 -3.58 -17.83 -13.01
N SER A 129 -2.52 -18.65 -12.93
CA SER A 129 -2.19 -19.42 -11.74
C SER A 129 -1.81 -18.52 -10.55
N ASP A 130 -1.05 -17.45 -10.80
CA ASP A 130 -0.73 -16.46 -9.77
C ASP A 130 -2.00 -15.80 -9.26
N GLY A 131 -2.91 -15.42 -10.17
CA GLY A 131 -4.18 -14.81 -9.80
C GLY A 131 -5.02 -15.69 -8.87
N PHE A 132 -5.15 -16.99 -9.17
CA PHE A 132 -5.84 -17.92 -8.28
C PHE A 132 -5.10 -18.15 -6.95
N SER A 133 -3.78 -18.17 -6.97
CA SER A 133 -2.96 -18.32 -5.76
C SER A 133 -3.15 -17.12 -4.83
N ILE A 134 -3.22 -15.91 -5.39
CA ILE A 134 -3.51 -14.68 -4.65
C ILE A 134 -4.95 -14.72 -4.12
N LEU A 135 -5.94 -15.02 -4.96
CA LEU A 135 -7.35 -15.04 -4.56
C LEU A 135 -7.57 -15.96 -3.34
N LYS A 136 -6.99 -17.16 -3.38
CA LYS A 136 -7.12 -18.19 -2.34
C LYS A 136 -6.13 -18.06 -1.17
N GLY A 137 -5.10 -17.21 -1.32
CA GLY A 137 -3.98 -17.13 -0.37
C GLY A 137 -4.27 -16.37 0.93
N GLY A 138 -5.42 -15.71 1.04
CA GLY A 138 -5.79 -14.91 2.21
C GLY A 138 -5.06 -13.57 2.29
N ASP A 139 -5.04 -12.97 3.48
CA ASP A 139 -4.44 -11.66 3.74
C ASP A 139 -2.96 -11.61 3.30
N GLY A 140 -2.57 -10.50 2.65
CA GLY A 140 -1.21 -10.27 2.18
C GLY A 140 -0.70 -11.15 1.03
N ALA A 141 -1.54 -12.01 0.45
CA ALA A 141 -1.11 -12.92 -0.61
C ALA A 141 -0.64 -12.18 -1.86
N ALA A 142 -1.32 -11.10 -2.25
CA ALA A 142 -0.90 -10.28 -3.39
C ALA A 142 0.35 -9.47 -3.08
N THR A 143 0.45 -8.94 -1.86
CA THR A 143 1.63 -8.23 -1.37
C THR A 143 2.85 -9.13 -1.43
N LYS A 144 2.73 -10.40 -1.00
CA LYS A 144 3.81 -11.38 -1.09
C LYS A 144 4.22 -11.65 -2.54
N PHE A 145 3.25 -11.82 -3.44
CA PHE A 145 3.52 -11.96 -4.88
C PHE A 145 4.30 -10.74 -5.41
N LEU A 146 3.81 -9.53 -5.16
CA LEU A 146 4.44 -8.30 -5.62
C LEU A 146 5.85 -8.13 -5.03
N LYS A 147 6.06 -8.44 -3.74
CA LYS A 147 7.38 -8.46 -3.11
C LYS A 147 8.35 -9.35 -3.90
N THR A 148 7.95 -10.58 -4.21
CA THR A 148 8.79 -11.50 -4.99
C THR A 148 9.07 -10.99 -6.40
N GLN A 149 8.09 -10.38 -7.08
CA GLN A 149 8.24 -9.96 -8.48
C GLN A 149 8.97 -8.63 -8.66
N THR A 150 8.96 -7.73 -7.66
CA THR A 150 9.33 -6.32 -7.87
C THR A 150 10.46 -5.81 -6.98
N SER A 151 10.84 -6.51 -5.90
CA SER A 151 11.79 -5.97 -4.93
C SER A 151 13.13 -5.55 -5.56
N ASN A 152 13.67 -6.35 -6.49
CA ASN A 152 14.94 -6.03 -7.15
C ASN A 152 14.83 -4.77 -8.01
N GLN A 153 13.74 -4.63 -8.77
CA GLN A 153 13.47 -3.48 -9.62
C GLN A 153 13.24 -2.22 -8.78
N LEU A 154 12.57 -2.35 -7.62
CA LEU A 154 12.39 -1.26 -6.66
C LEU A 154 13.74 -0.81 -6.10
N VAL A 155 14.62 -1.73 -5.70
CA VAL A 155 15.98 -1.36 -5.24
C VAL A 155 16.74 -0.60 -6.32
N ILE A 156 16.73 -1.10 -7.56
CA ILE A 156 17.42 -0.47 -8.71
C ILE A 156 16.85 0.95 -8.97
N ALA A 157 15.54 1.13 -8.85
CA ALA A 157 14.89 2.41 -9.09
C ALA A 157 15.02 3.40 -7.92
N PHE A 158 15.02 2.92 -6.68
CA PHE A 158 14.99 3.75 -5.48
C PHE A 158 16.39 4.21 -5.08
N ALA A 159 17.38 3.33 -5.13
CA ALA A 159 18.75 3.63 -4.69
C ALA A 159 19.34 4.93 -5.28
N PRO A 160 19.26 5.21 -6.60
CA PRO A 160 19.78 6.47 -7.13
C PRO A 160 19.01 7.71 -6.64
N VAL A 161 17.69 7.61 -6.44
CA VAL A 161 16.85 8.71 -5.94
C VAL A 161 17.18 9.01 -4.47
N VAL A 162 17.33 7.96 -3.67
CA VAL A 162 17.74 8.08 -2.25
C VAL A 162 19.11 8.74 -2.17
N LYS A 163 20.08 8.25 -2.95
CA LYS A 163 21.44 8.80 -2.98
C LYS A 163 21.48 10.26 -3.38
N GLU A 164 20.67 10.67 -4.35
CA GLU A 164 20.55 12.08 -4.74
C GLU A 164 19.99 12.92 -3.57
N ALA A 165 18.93 12.45 -2.91
CA ALA A 165 18.30 13.16 -1.80
C ALA A 165 19.25 13.30 -0.59
N THR A 166 19.96 12.22 -0.21
CA THR A 166 20.91 12.23 0.91
C THR A 166 22.15 13.08 0.62
N THR A 167 22.61 13.10 -0.64
CA THR A 167 23.73 13.96 -1.08
C THR A 167 23.33 15.43 -1.05
N LYS A 168 22.13 15.78 -1.52
CA LYS A 168 21.64 17.16 -1.61
C LYS A 168 21.57 17.86 -0.25
N VAL A 169 21.19 17.13 0.81
CA VAL A 169 21.06 17.69 2.17
C VAL A 169 22.39 17.65 2.94
N GLN A 170 23.50 17.29 2.27
CA GLN A 170 24.81 17.09 2.90
C GLN A 170 24.73 16.12 4.09
N LEU A 171 23.75 15.21 4.08
CA LEU A 171 23.45 14.36 5.22
C LEU A 171 24.66 13.46 5.55
N THR A 172 25.28 12.93 4.50
CA THR A 172 26.56 12.22 4.56
C THR A 172 27.72 13.10 5.04
N ALA A 173 27.74 14.40 4.74
CA ALA A 173 28.81 15.29 5.20
C ALA A 173 28.76 15.56 6.71
N TYR A 174 27.56 15.63 7.31
CA TYR A 174 27.40 15.78 8.76
C TYR A 174 27.46 14.45 9.51
N TRP A 175 26.98 13.37 8.88
CA TRP A 175 26.83 12.07 9.50
C TRP A 175 28.09 11.20 9.42
N ASN A 176 28.80 11.21 8.28
CA ASN A 176 30.02 10.40 8.12
C ASN A 176 31.10 10.75 9.16
N PRO A 177 31.37 12.03 9.51
CA PRO A 177 32.32 12.36 10.57
C PRO A 177 31.86 11.91 11.97
N LEU A 178 30.56 11.95 12.26
CA LEU A 178 30.00 11.49 13.53
C LEU A 178 30.08 9.97 13.65
N ILE A 179 29.70 9.23 12.60
CA ILE A 179 29.86 7.78 12.51
C ILE A 179 31.33 7.39 12.57
N THR A 180 32.21 8.09 11.85
CA THR A 180 33.66 7.79 11.86
C THR A 180 34.22 7.99 13.26
N LYS A 181 33.96 9.13 13.91
CA LYS A 181 34.43 9.39 15.28
C LYS A 181 33.86 8.39 16.28
N TYR A 182 32.58 8.03 16.16
CA TYR A 182 31.96 7.00 16.98
C TYR A 182 32.63 5.63 16.74
N ASN A 183 32.75 5.17 15.50
CA ASN A 183 33.38 3.90 15.14
C ASN A 183 34.86 3.85 15.58
N THR A 184 35.58 4.97 15.51
CA THR A 184 36.92 5.11 16.07
C THR A 184 36.90 4.96 17.59
N ALA A 185 36.04 5.71 18.29
CA ALA A 185 35.90 5.60 19.75
C ALA A 185 35.50 4.18 20.19
N MET A 186 34.61 3.51 19.45
CA MET A 186 34.17 2.14 19.71
C MET A 186 35.26 1.10 19.40
N THR A 187 36.16 1.38 18.45
CA THR A 187 37.36 0.54 18.23
C THR A 187 38.28 0.57 19.44
N PHE A 188 38.36 1.71 20.15
CA PHE A 188 39.16 1.83 21.38
C PHE A 188 38.45 1.29 22.63
N SER A 189 37.11 1.30 22.67
CA SER A 189 36.32 0.83 23.81
C SER A 189 35.76 -0.59 23.66
N GLY A 190 36.00 -1.26 22.53
CA GLY A 190 35.55 -2.64 22.26
C GLY A 190 34.06 -2.77 21.92
N GLY A 191 33.41 -1.69 21.49
CA GLY A 191 31.97 -1.68 21.18
C GLY A 191 31.63 -1.93 19.71
N GLN A 192 30.34 -2.14 19.41
CA GLN A 192 29.84 -2.38 18.04
C GLN A 192 30.04 -1.17 17.12
N LYS A 193 30.55 -1.44 15.92
CA LYS A 193 30.69 -0.49 14.82
C LYS A 193 29.38 -0.38 14.04
N LEU A 194 29.11 0.80 13.50
CA LEU A 194 27.93 1.12 12.69
C LEU A 194 28.16 0.74 11.22
N ASP A 195 27.14 0.19 10.57
CA ASP A 195 27.10 0.01 9.11
C ASP A 195 27.00 1.38 8.40
N PRO A 196 27.94 1.73 7.49
CA PRO A 196 28.00 3.06 6.89
C PRO A 196 26.97 3.33 5.78
N ASP A 197 26.28 2.32 5.25
CA ASP A 197 25.44 2.53 4.05
C ASP A 197 24.02 3.01 4.39
N LEU A 198 23.94 4.30 4.73
CA LEU A 198 22.68 4.99 4.99
C LEU A 198 21.74 4.97 3.78
N ASP A 199 22.27 5.02 2.56
CA ASP A 199 21.48 5.03 1.34
C ASP A 199 20.78 3.67 1.15
N ALA A 200 21.50 2.56 1.37
CA ALA A 200 20.92 1.23 1.35
C ALA A 200 19.85 1.05 2.45
N TYR A 201 20.10 1.56 3.65
CA TYR A 201 19.13 1.51 4.75
C TYR A 201 17.83 2.24 4.40
N ILE A 202 17.92 3.49 3.92
CA ILE A 202 16.75 4.28 3.52
C ILE A 202 16.02 3.60 2.36
N THR A 203 16.76 3.10 1.36
CA THR A 203 16.19 2.38 0.22
C THR A 203 15.36 1.19 0.68
N GLN A 204 15.93 0.32 1.53
CA GLN A 204 15.23 -0.86 2.01
C GLN A 204 14.02 -0.49 2.86
N LYS A 205 14.14 0.52 3.74
CA LYS A 205 13.02 0.96 4.59
C LYS A 205 11.90 1.62 3.80
N ALA A 206 12.21 2.35 2.73
CA ALA A 206 11.22 2.88 1.81
C ALA A 206 10.43 1.75 1.12
N ILE A 207 11.12 0.69 0.69
CA ILE A 207 10.50 -0.50 0.10
C ILE A 207 9.63 -1.24 1.14
N ASP A 208 10.16 -1.46 2.35
CA ASP A 208 9.43 -2.10 3.45
C ASP A 208 8.14 -1.35 3.77
N GLY A 209 8.22 -0.02 3.92
CA GLY A 209 7.08 0.84 4.22
C GLY A 209 6.06 0.87 3.09
N LEU A 210 6.51 0.96 1.83
CA LEU A 210 5.61 0.91 0.68
C LEU A 210 4.83 -0.41 0.65
N PHE A 211 5.51 -1.54 0.85
CA PHE A 211 4.82 -2.82 0.90
C PHE A 211 3.88 -2.99 2.08
N TYR A 212 4.19 -2.37 3.23
CA TYR A 212 3.28 -2.33 4.36
C TYR A 212 1.97 -1.64 3.99
N LEU A 213 2.02 -0.51 3.27
CA LEU A 213 0.82 0.17 2.78
C LEU A 213 0.07 -0.64 1.71
N VAL A 214 0.79 -1.32 0.82
CA VAL A 214 0.17 -2.23 -0.17
C VAL A 214 -0.61 -3.35 0.54
N GLU A 215 -0.05 -3.90 1.61
CA GLU A 215 -0.71 -4.94 2.40
C GLU A 215 -1.97 -4.45 3.10
N ILE A 216 -1.94 -3.22 3.64
CA ILE A 216 -3.13 -2.57 4.21
C ILE A 216 -4.22 -2.43 3.16
N GLU A 217 -3.90 -1.91 1.98
CA GLU A 217 -4.88 -1.72 0.90
C GLU A 217 -5.41 -3.05 0.36
N GLU A 218 -4.55 -4.07 0.20
CA GLU A 218 -4.99 -5.42 -0.18
C GLU A 218 -6.00 -5.97 0.84
N ASN A 219 -5.63 -5.93 2.12
CA ASN A 219 -6.47 -6.49 3.19
C ASN A 219 -7.79 -5.73 3.33
N LYS A 220 -7.78 -4.42 3.07
CA LYS A 220 -8.98 -3.59 3.03
C LYS A 220 -9.93 -4.05 1.90
N ILE A 221 -9.44 -4.24 0.68
CA ILE A 221 -10.25 -4.73 -0.46
C ILE A 221 -10.84 -6.12 -0.17
N ARG A 222 -10.09 -6.99 0.50
CA ARG A 222 -10.56 -8.33 0.90
C ARG A 222 -11.71 -8.25 1.90
N LYS A 223 -11.59 -7.41 2.93
CA LYS A 223 -12.47 -7.41 4.10
C LYS A 223 -13.67 -6.47 3.98
N ASP A 224 -13.51 -5.35 3.29
CA ASP A 224 -14.52 -4.30 3.20
C ASP A 224 -15.19 -4.31 1.82
N PRO A 225 -16.48 -4.68 1.71
CA PRO A 225 -17.23 -4.59 0.46
C PRO A 225 -17.28 -3.18 -0.12
N LEU A 226 -17.20 -2.12 0.71
CA LEU A 226 -17.20 -0.73 0.22
C LEU A 226 -15.88 -0.35 -0.45
N ALA A 227 -14.79 -1.06 -0.13
CA ALA A 227 -13.51 -0.89 -0.82
C ALA A 227 -13.49 -1.56 -2.21
N ARG A 228 -14.52 -2.34 -2.56
CA ARG A 228 -14.68 -3.00 -3.87
C ARG A 228 -15.44 -2.06 -4.80
N VAL A 229 -14.72 -1.07 -5.32
CA VAL A 229 -15.26 0.07 -6.07
C VAL A 229 -15.86 -0.26 -7.44
N SER A 230 -15.81 -1.53 -7.88
CA SER A 230 -16.39 -1.97 -9.15
C SER A 230 -17.10 -3.31 -9.03
N ASP A 231 -18.05 -3.54 -9.94
CA ASP A 231 -18.87 -4.75 -9.96
C ASP A 231 -18.02 -6.02 -10.06
N ILE A 232 -16.91 -5.97 -10.80
CA ILE A 232 -15.99 -7.11 -10.93
C ILE A 232 -15.28 -7.41 -9.62
N LEU A 233 -14.92 -6.40 -8.81
CA LEU A 233 -14.34 -6.59 -7.49
C LEU A 233 -15.34 -7.20 -6.51
N VAL A 234 -16.59 -6.72 -6.55
CA VAL A 234 -17.68 -7.29 -5.75
C VAL A 234 -17.88 -8.75 -6.12
N LYS A 235 -17.89 -9.09 -7.41
CA LYS A 235 -18.05 -10.46 -7.90
C LYS A 235 -16.89 -11.38 -7.47
N VAL A 236 -15.64 -10.95 -7.69
CA VAL A 236 -14.44 -11.77 -7.43
C VAL A 236 -14.18 -12.00 -5.94
N PHE A 237 -14.26 -10.96 -5.12
CA PHE A 237 -14.05 -11.12 -3.67
C PHE A 237 -15.34 -11.55 -2.94
N GLY A 238 -16.50 -11.39 -3.56
CA GLY A 238 -17.77 -11.91 -3.06
C GLY A 238 -17.85 -13.43 -3.13
N SER A 239 -17.19 -14.08 -4.10
CA SER A 239 -17.17 -15.55 -4.20
C SER A 239 -16.35 -16.26 -3.11
N LEU A 240 -15.66 -15.50 -2.24
CA LEU A 240 -14.87 -16.04 -1.13
C LEU A 240 -15.71 -16.30 0.14
N PHE A 241 -16.94 -15.78 0.19
CA PHE A 241 -17.84 -15.83 1.35
C PHE A 241 -19.24 -16.29 0.92
#